data_AF-A0A2H8TJY8-F1
#
_entry.id   AF-A0A2H8TJY8-F1
#
_cell.length_a   1.000
_cell.length_b   1.000
_cell.length_c   1.000
_cell.angle_alpha   90.00
_cell.angle_beta   90.00
_cell.angle_gamma   90.00
#
_symmetry.space_group_name_H-M   'P 1'
#
loop_
_entity.id
_entity.type
_entity.pdbx_description
1 polymer ?
#
loop_
_entity_poly.entity_id
_entity_poly.type
_entity_poly.pdbx_seq_one_letter_code
_entity_poly.pdbx_strand_id
1 'polypeptide(L)'
;MLLIKSFRTCHLCHCFKMIASKNMSVAINEPNVVPEHLNNLAKQLNVKSSVLSKVINNHQEKLQFYTESRWLVLFEYLTQYDFKTSELLEMIDSNPDILGVSRQDLQKCMTAWTNFRFDDKKLRQLIVSQPSCLLLDDKQILSRIPKLLSYVGNKQNRLLELISYSPNILFDNWKYIESKLDYLLLNMELGPIQFVTTSVMSSTLFDLKCRHTFLIKLGMYKPRDPKANPNQITGNPSLKKIIETSDKQFAVKVAGVTAEEFFVFKKIFKKQLDEENEDDSDEPEYYSDDN
;
A
#
# COMPACT_ATOMS: atom_id res chain seq x y z
N MET A 1 -1.62 35.57 9.59
CA MET A 1 -0.15 35.43 9.68
C MET A 1 0.17 33.98 10.01
N LEU A 2 0.35 33.14 9.00
CA LEU A 2 0.82 31.77 9.18
C LEU A 2 2.31 31.78 8.81
N LEU A 3 3.14 31.45 9.81
CA LEU A 3 4.59 31.40 9.70
C LEU A 3 4.99 30.37 8.64
N ILE A 4 5.71 30.85 7.63
CA ILE A 4 6.44 30.06 6.63
C ILE A 4 7.50 29.28 7.41
N LYS A 5 7.27 27.98 7.63
CA LYS A 5 8.31 27.06 8.09
C LYS A 5 8.98 26.49 6.85
N SER A 6 10.29 26.74 6.72
CA SER A 6 11.17 26.05 5.79
C SER A 6 11.11 24.55 6.10
N PHE A 7 10.75 23.75 5.10
CA PHE A 7 10.74 22.30 5.22
C PHE A 7 12.14 21.78 4.92
N ARG A 8 12.76 21.16 5.93
CA ARG A 8 14.00 20.39 5.81
C ARG A 8 13.70 19.06 5.14
N THR A 9 14.28 18.83 3.97
CA THR A 9 14.33 17.52 3.29
C THR A 9 15.43 16.67 3.91
N CYS A 10 15.08 15.52 4.47
CA CYS A 10 16.04 14.51 4.88
C CYS A 10 15.54 13.17 4.35
N HIS A 11 16.15 12.72 3.25
CA HIS A 11 15.79 11.50 2.52
C HIS A 11 16.96 10.52 2.49
N LEU A 12 17.16 9.79 3.59
CA LEU A 12 17.96 8.56 3.55
C LEU A 12 17.11 7.43 2.94
N CYS A 13 17.34 7.21 1.66
CA CYS A 13 16.74 6.18 0.84
C CYS A 13 17.60 4.90 0.89
N HIS A 14 17.15 3.88 1.62
CA HIS A 14 17.61 2.50 1.41
C HIS A 14 16.42 1.54 1.50
N CYS A 15 15.68 1.42 0.40
CA CYS A 15 14.80 0.28 0.16
C CYS A 15 15.61 -0.81 -0.57
N PHE A 16 16.11 -1.79 0.18
CA PHE A 16 16.59 -3.05 -0.38
C PHE A 16 15.44 -3.74 -1.11
N LYS A 17 15.48 -3.71 -2.45
CA LYS A 17 14.71 -4.66 -3.27
C LYS A 17 15.41 -6.01 -3.17
N MET A 18 14.88 -6.90 -2.33
CA MET A 18 15.22 -8.31 -2.40
C MET A 18 14.60 -8.87 -3.68
N ILE A 19 15.42 -8.94 -4.74
CA ILE A 19 15.14 -9.72 -5.94
C ILE A 19 15.35 -11.18 -5.52
N ALA A 20 14.28 -11.91 -5.26
CA ALA A 20 14.35 -13.36 -5.17
C ALA A 20 14.70 -13.92 -6.55
N SER A 21 15.92 -14.40 -6.70
CA SER A 21 16.39 -15.14 -7.87
C SER A 21 15.61 -16.45 -7.97
N LYS A 22 14.97 -16.68 -9.12
CA LYS A 22 14.40 -17.98 -9.48
C LYS A 22 15.55 -18.98 -9.66
N ASN A 23 15.81 -19.80 -8.65
CA ASN A 23 16.59 -21.01 -8.83
C ASN A 23 15.72 -22.05 -9.54
N MET A 24 16.14 -22.42 -10.74
CA MET A 24 15.52 -23.45 -11.57
C MET A 24 16.15 -24.79 -11.16
N SER A 25 15.52 -25.51 -10.24
CA SER A 25 15.82 -26.92 -9.97
C SER A 25 14.72 -27.78 -10.57
N VAL A 26 15.11 -28.64 -11.49
CA VAL A 26 14.26 -29.65 -12.15
C VAL A 26 13.83 -30.65 -11.08
N ALA A 27 12.55 -30.64 -10.72
CA ALA A 27 11.96 -31.63 -9.83
C ALA A 27 11.62 -32.90 -10.63
N ILE A 28 12.27 -34.00 -10.25
CA ILE A 28 11.89 -35.35 -10.65
C ILE A 28 10.58 -35.68 -9.92
N ASN A 29 9.57 -36.08 -10.68
CA ASN A 29 8.25 -36.50 -10.18
C ASN A 29 8.39 -37.73 -9.27
N GLU A 30 8.25 -37.53 -7.96
CA GLU A 30 7.76 -38.56 -7.05
C GLU A 30 6.28 -38.32 -6.75
N PRO A 31 5.46 -39.38 -6.60
CA PRO A 31 4.03 -39.24 -6.39
C PRO A 31 3.78 -38.53 -5.05
N ASN A 32 3.13 -37.37 -5.11
CA ASN A 32 2.70 -36.57 -3.96
C ASN A 32 1.84 -37.40 -3.00
N VAL A 33 2.46 -38.07 -2.03
CA VAL A 33 1.79 -38.64 -0.87
C VAL A 33 1.46 -37.47 0.05
N VAL A 34 0.25 -36.95 -0.08
CA VAL A 34 -0.26 -35.92 0.83
C VAL A 34 -0.29 -36.51 2.25
N PRO A 35 0.46 -35.96 3.22
CA PRO A 35 0.47 -36.46 4.59
C PRO A 35 -0.95 -36.68 5.14
N GLU A 36 -1.16 -37.77 5.88
CA GLU A 36 -2.47 -38.20 6.39
C GLU A 36 -3.18 -37.10 7.20
N HIS A 37 -2.38 -36.33 7.92
CA HIS A 37 -2.80 -35.16 8.70
C HIS A 37 -3.44 -34.07 7.80
N LEU A 38 -2.91 -33.85 6.59
CA LEU A 38 -3.49 -32.92 5.61
C LEU A 38 -4.79 -33.42 4.99
N ASN A 39 -4.95 -34.73 4.84
CA ASN A 39 -6.22 -35.30 4.38
C ASN A 39 -7.33 -35.15 5.44
N ASN A 40 -6.98 -35.25 6.71
CA ASN A 40 -7.92 -34.99 7.80
C ASN A 40 -8.31 -33.51 7.87
N LEU A 41 -7.32 -32.61 7.76
CA LEU A 41 -7.57 -31.17 7.68
C LEU A 41 -8.44 -30.81 6.46
N ALA A 42 -8.15 -31.36 5.28
CA ALA A 42 -8.93 -31.12 4.07
C ALA A 42 -10.40 -31.56 4.24
N LYS A 43 -10.65 -32.70 4.89
CA LYS A 43 -12.00 -33.18 5.22
C LYS A 43 -12.71 -32.24 6.20
N GLN A 44 -12.03 -31.82 7.27
CA GLN A 44 -12.61 -30.93 8.29
C GLN A 44 -12.94 -29.55 7.73
N LEU A 45 -12.08 -29.02 6.85
CA LEU A 45 -12.33 -27.75 6.19
C LEU A 45 -13.33 -27.86 5.02
N ASN A 46 -13.75 -29.08 4.66
CA ASN A 46 -14.59 -29.37 3.49
C ASN A 46 -13.98 -28.85 2.17
N VAL A 47 -12.68 -29.10 1.96
CA VAL A 47 -11.91 -28.64 0.79
C VAL A 47 -11.32 -29.83 0.05
N LYS A 48 -11.17 -29.71 -1.27
CA LYS A 48 -10.39 -30.65 -2.07
C LYS A 48 -8.94 -30.70 -1.57
N SER A 49 -8.45 -31.89 -1.24
CA SER A 49 -7.07 -32.13 -0.80
C SER A 49 -6.02 -31.57 -1.77
N SER A 50 -6.31 -31.54 -3.08
CA SER A 50 -5.42 -30.95 -4.10
C SER A 50 -5.20 -29.44 -3.95
N VAL A 51 -6.21 -28.69 -3.51
CA VAL A 51 -6.10 -27.23 -3.31
C VAL A 51 -5.29 -26.95 -2.05
N LEU A 52 -5.57 -27.66 -0.97
CA LEU A 52 -4.85 -27.52 0.29
C LEU A 52 -3.37 -27.89 0.12
N SER A 53 -3.08 -28.97 -0.60
CA SER A 53 -1.70 -29.40 -0.90
C SER A 53 -0.92 -28.33 -1.67
N LYS A 54 -1.57 -27.62 -2.60
CA LYS A 54 -0.94 -26.53 -3.33
C LYS A 54 -0.51 -25.38 -2.41
N VAL A 55 -1.42 -24.92 -1.53
CA VAL A 55 -1.12 -23.82 -0.58
C VAL A 55 0.02 -24.21 0.35
N ILE A 56 0.03 -25.45 0.82
CA ILE A 56 1.08 -25.95 1.72
C ILE A 56 2.43 -26.04 1.03
N ASN A 57 2.46 -26.54 -0.21
CA ASN A 57 3.70 -26.63 -0.99
C ASN A 57 4.26 -25.24 -1.33
N ASN A 58 3.41 -24.24 -1.54
CA ASN A 58 3.86 -22.86 -1.81
C ASN A 58 4.63 -22.24 -0.63
N HIS A 59 4.33 -22.65 0.61
CA HIS A 59 4.87 -22.04 1.84
C HIS A 59 5.36 -23.08 2.85
N GLN A 60 5.94 -24.17 2.36
CA GLN A 60 6.33 -25.33 3.18
C GLN A 60 7.18 -24.92 4.40
N GLU A 61 8.13 -24.01 4.21
CA GLU A 61 9.04 -23.55 5.27
C GLU A 61 8.32 -22.86 6.42
N LYS A 62 7.21 -22.16 6.16
CA LYS A 62 6.43 -21.45 7.18
C LYS A 62 5.30 -22.30 7.74
N LEU A 63 4.56 -22.97 6.84
CA LEU A 63 3.34 -23.68 7.20
C LEU A 63 3.60 -24.93 8.03
N GLN A 64 4.79 -25.53 7.95
CA GLN A 64 5.21 -26.65 8.80
C GLN A 64 5.16 -26.33 10.31
N PHE A 65 5.26 -25.04 10.68
CA PHE A 65 5.26 -24.62 12.08
C PHE A 65 3.85 -24.39 12.65
N TYR A 66 2.80 -24.43 11.82
CA TYR A 66 1.43 -24.23 12.26
C TYR A 66 0.69 -25.55 12.39
N THR A 67 0.11 -25.79 13.58
CA THR A 67 -0.70 -26.97 13.86
C THR A 67 -2.05 -26.90 13.16
N GLU A 68 -2.69 -28.05 12.93
CA GLU A 68 -4.05 -28.14 12.36
C GLU A 68 -5.07 -27.30 13.15
N SER A 69 -4.92 -27.26 14.47
CA SER A 69 -5.76 -26.44 15.34
C SER A 69 -5.72 -24.95 15.00
N ARG A 70 -4.58 -24.42 14.53
CA ARG A 70 -4.47 -23.00 14.11
C ARG A 70 -5.32 -22.72 12.88
N TRP A 71 -5.33 -23.64 11.92
CA TRP A 71 -6.19 -23.54 10.74
C TRP A 71 -7.66 -23.56 11.13
N LEU A 72 -8.07 -24.52 11.97
CA LEU A 72 -9.46 -24.64 12.42
C LEU A 72 -9.93 -23.39 13.17
N VAL A 73 -9.12 -22.85 14.09
CA VAL A 73 -9.45 -21.63 14.84
C VAL A 73 -9.67 -20.45 13.90
N LEU A 74 -8.79 -20.25 12.91
CA LEU A 74 -8.92 -19.16 11.95
C LEU A 74 -10.19 -19.30 11.10
N PHE A 75 -10.46 -20.51 10.58
CA PHE A 75 -11.62 -20.77 9.73
C PHE A 75 -12.92 -20.66 10.51
N GLU A 76 -13.03 -21.31 11.67
CA GLU A 76 -14.22 -21.23 12.54
C GLU A 76 -14.54 -19.78 12.90
N TYR A 77 -13.51 -18.97 13.19
CA TYR A 77 -13.71 -17.57 13.56
C TYR A 77 -14.13 -16.72 12.36
N LEU A 78 -13.41 -16.77 11.23
CA LEU A 78 -13.69 -15.90 10.09
C LEU A 78 -14.93 -16.31 9.30
N THR A 79 -15.33 -17.59 9.31
CA THR A 79 -16.60 -18.00 8.71
C THR A 79 -17.82 -17.37 9.41
N GLN A 80 -17.70 -16.93 10.67
CA GLN A 80 -18.75 -16.16 11.35
C GLN A 80 -18.95 -14.75 10.74
N TYR A 81 -17.97 -14.26 9.97
CA TYR A 81 -18.01 -12.99 9.25
C TYR A 81 -18.23 -13.17 7.74
N ASP A 82 -18.86 -14.28 7.34
CA ASP A 82 -19.20 -14.63 5.96
C ASP A 82 -17.99 -14.79 5.01
N PHE A 83 -16.79 -15.09 5.54
CA PHE A 83 -15.66 -15.47 4.72
C PHE A 83 -15.84 -16.91 4.22
N LYS A 84 -15.69 -17.09 2.91
CA LYS A 84 -15.75 -18.42 2.29
C LYS A 84 -14.45 -19.16 2.49
N THR A 85 -14.53 -20.48 2.60
CA THR A 85 -13.36 -21.37 2.68
C THR A 85 -12.35 -21.15 1.55
N SER A 86 -12.81 -20.85 0.33
CA SER A 86 -11.93 -20.53 -0.80
C SER A 86 -11.16 -19.22 -0.58
N GLU A 87 -11.81 -18.18 -0.07
CA GLU A 87 -11.20 -16.88 0.22
C GLU A 87 -10.17 -17.03 1.35
N LEU A 88 -10.48 -17.81 2.38
CA LEU A 88 -9.54 -18.09 3.47
C LEU A 88 -8.26 -18.80 3.01
N LEU A 89 -8.38 -19.74 2.07
CA LEU A 89 -7.22 -20.40 1.48
C LEU A 89 -6.39 -19.43 0.63
N GLU A 90 -7.03 -18.56 -0.16
CA GLU A 90 -6.35 -17.51 -0.92
C GLU A 90 -5.63 -16.52 0.02
N MET A 91 -6.24 -16.18 1.15
CA MET A 91 -5.64 -15.32 2.17
C MET A 91 -4.39 -15.95 2.79
N ILE A 92 -4.44 -17.24 3.14
CA ILE A 92 -3.28 -17.97 3.69
C ILE A 92 -2.19 -18.12 2.64
N ASP A 93 -2.55 -18.41 1.38
CA ASP A 93 -1.60 -18.50 0.27
C ASP A 93 -0.92 -17.15 -0.01
N SER A 94 -1.61 -16.04 0.27
CA SER A 94 -1.04 -14.70 0.11
C SER A 94 -0.21 -14.25 1.31
N ASN A 95 -0.61 -14.63 2.53
CA ASN A 95 0.11 -14.32 3.75
C ASN A 95 -0.09 -15.42 4.82
N PRO A 96 0.83 -16.40 4.92
CA PRO A 96 0.75 -17.50 5.89
C PRO A 96 0.74 -17.06 7.35
N ASP A 97 1.31 -15.88 7.66
CA ASP A 97 1.54 -15.42 9.03
C ASP A 97 0.21 -15.16 9.77
N ILE A 98 -0.92 -15.04 9.06
CA ILE A 98 -2.26 -14.91 9.64
C ILE A 98 -2.67 -16.12 10.50
N LEU A 99 -2.08 -17.30 10.27
CA LEU A 99 -2.28 -18.49 11.11
C LEU A 99 -1.63 -18.34 12.50
N GLY A 100 -0.69 -17.41 12.65
CA GLY A 100 -0.05 -17.10 13.93
C GLY A 100 -0.94 -16.32 14.89
N VAL A 101 -1.96 -15.62 14.39
CA VAL A 101 -2.82 -14.75 15.20
C VAL A 101 -3.67 -15.59 16.15
N SER A 102 -3.74 -15.17 17.42
CA SER A 102 -4.60 -15.83 18.41
C SER A 102 -6.08 -15.49 18.18
N ARG A 103 -7.01 -16.33 18.65
CA ARG A 103 -8.45 -16.02 18.60
C ARG A 103 -8.78 -14.70 19.31
N GLN A 104 -8.09 -14.39 20.40
CA GLN A 104 -8.28 -13.16 21.16
C GLN A 104 -7.83 -11.93 20.37
N ASP A 105 -6.69 -12.02 19.67
CA ASP A 105 -6.19 -10.89 18.88
C ASP A 105 -6.97 -10.71 17.58
N LEU A 106 -7.43 -11.79 16.95
CA LEU A 106 -8.43 -11.72 15.87
C LEU A 106 -9.69 -10.97 16.33
N GLN A 107 -10.18 -11.27 17.53
CA GLN A 107 -11.34 -10.60 18.08
C GLN A 107 -11.11 -9.11 18.35
N LYS A 108 -9.96 -8.74 18.91
CA LYS A 108 -9.59 -7.32 19.12
C LYS A 108 -9.52 -6.59 17.78
N CYS A 109 -8.81 -7.17 16.81
CA CYS A 109 -8.64 -6.60 15.48
C CYS A 109 -9.99 -6.41 14.77
N MET A 110 -10.85 -7.44 14.75
CA MET A 110 -12.19 -7.31 14.16
C MET A 110 -13.05 -6.27 14.88
N THR A 111 -12.96 -6.18 16.21
CA THR A 111 -13.65 -5.14 17.00
C THR A 111 -13.16 -3.74 16.63
N ALA A 112 -11.84 -3.57 16.47
CA ALA A 112 -11.26 -2.31 16.01
C ALA A 112 -11.81 -1.92 14.63
N TRP A 113 -11.87 -2.86 13.68
CA TRP A 113 -12.44 -2.63 12.36
C TRP A 113 -13.92 -2.22 12.41
N THR A 114 -14.73 -2.90 13.22
CA THR A 114 -16.14 -2.54 13.43
C THR A 114 -16.28 -1.14 14.04
N ASN A 115 -15.40 -0.75 14.97
CA ASN A 115 -15.41 0.59 15.55
C ASN A 115 -15.11 1.69 14.52
N PHE A 116 -14.39 1.40 13.44
CA PHE A 116 -14.20 2.33 12.32
C PHE A 116 -15.42 2.48 11.41
N ARG A 117 -16.54 1.77 11.68
CA ARG A 117 -17.76 1.81 10.87
C ARG A 117 -17.49 1.45 9.41
N PHE A 118 -16.55 0.53 9.17
CA PHE A 118 -16.34 -0.05 7.85
C PHE A 118 -17.61 -0.82 7.46
N ASP A 119 -18.05 -0.69 6.21
CA ASP A 119 -19.12 -1.55 5.69
C ASP A 119 -18.64 -3.00 5.67
N ASP A 120 -19.42 -3.94 6.21
CA ASP A 120 -18.99 -5.34 6.42
C ASP A 120 -18.55 -6.01 5.11
N LYS A 121 -19.24 -5.72 4.00
CA LYS A 121 -18.88 -6.27 2.69
C LYS A 121 -17.56 -5.68 2.18
N LYS A 122 -17.37 -4.36 2.31
CA LYS A 122 -16.11 -3.70 1.93
C LYS A 122 -14.95 -4.14 2.84
N LEU A 123 -15.18 -4.32 4.13
CA LEU A 123 -14.19 -4.80 5.08
C LEU A 123 -13.75 -6.23 4.72
N ARG A 124 -14.70 -7.12 4.42
CA ARG A 124 -14.37 -8.45 3.93
C ARG A 124 -13.51 -8.40 2.67
N GLN A 125 -13.89 -7.59 1.68
CA GLN A 125 -13.12 -7.41 0.44
C GLN A 125 -11.70 -6.88 0.70
N LEU A 126 -11.56 -5.93 1.63
CA LEU A 126 -10.27 -5.42 2.09
C LEU A 126 -9.41 -6.52 2.74
N ILE A 127 -9.98 -7.33 3.63
CA ILE A 127 -9.24 -8.39 4.32
C ILE A 127 -8.85 -9.53 3.37
N VAL A 128 -9.73 -9.89 2.42
CA VAL A 128 -9.40 -10.90 1.40
C VAL A 128 -8.26 -10.40 0.50
N SER A 129 -8.32 -9.14 0.05
CA SER A 129 -7.27 -8.57 -0.81
C SER A 129 -5.97 -8.25 -0.06
N GLN A 130 -6.05 -7.96 1.24
CA GLN A 130 -4.91 -7.64 2.09
C GLN A 130 -5.05 -8.38 3.45
N PRO A 131 -4.67 -9.67 3.54
CA PRO A 131 -4.82 -10.46 4.75
C PRO A 131 -4.02 -9.92 5.94
N SER A 132 -2.94 -9.16 5.68
CA SER A 132 -2.14 -8.49 6.71
C SER A 132 -2.94 -7.49 7.56
N CYS A 133 -4.13 -7.07 7.13
CA CYS A 133 -5.05 -6.28 7.95
C CYS A 133 -5.46 -6.99 9.24
N LEU A 134 -5.41 -8.33 9.28
CA LEU A 134 -5.64 -9.13 10.49
C LEU A 134 -4.45 -9.13 11.46
N LEU A 135 -3.28 -8.67 11.01
CA LEU A 135 -2.04 -8.63 11.80
C LEU A 135 -1.82 -7.27 12.49
N LEU A 136 -2.71 -6.30 12.28
CA LEU A 136 -2.56 -4.97 12.83
C LEU A 136 -2.83 -4.96 14.33
N ASP A 137 -1.92 -4.34 15.08
CA ASP A 137 -2.10 -4.05 16.50
C ASP A 137 -2.92 -2.77 16.70
N ASP A 138 -3.74 -2.73 17.74
CA ASP A 138 -4.59 -1.60 18.10
C ASP A 138 -3.78 -0.30 18.21
N LYS A 139 -2.56 -0.37 18.74
CA LYS A 139 -1.68 0.81 18.87
C LYS A 139 -1.28 1.40 17.51
N GLN A 140 -0.97 0.53 16.54
CA GLN A 140 -0.58 0.97 15.20
C GLN A 140 -1.74 1.70 14.53
N ILE A 141 -2.93 1.12 14.63
CA ILE A 141 -4.17 1.70 14.11
C ILE A 141 -4.46 3.04 14.81
N LEU A 142 -4.49 3.07 16.14
CA LEU A 142 -4.83 4.26 16.93
C LEU A 142 -3.85 5.43 16.70
N SER A 143 -2.58 5.14 16.41
CA SER A 143 -1.60 6.19 16.10
C SER A 143 -1.75 6.78 14.68
N ARG A 144 -2.31 6.00 13.75
CA ARG A 144 -2.28 6.28 12.32
C ARG A 144 -3.59 6.86 11.82
N ILE A 145 -4.71 6.31 12.27
CA ILE A 145 -6.04 6.70 11.82
C ILE A 145 -6.34 8.19 12.07
N PRO A 146 -6.09 8.77 13.25
CA PRO A 146 -6.36 10.20 13.47
C PRO A 146 -5.56 11.11 12.53
N LYS A 147 -4.32 10.72 12.20
CA LYS A 147 -3.49 11.46 11.27
C LYS A 147 -4.04 11.36 9.85
N LEU A 148 -4.34 10.16 9.36
CA LEU A 148 -4.95 10.00 8.03
C LEU A 148 -6.30 10.73 7.93
N LEU A 149 -7.07 10.74 9.02
CA LEU A 149 -8.37 11.40 9.10
C LEU A 149 -8.24 12.91 8.92
N SER A 150 -7.19 13.55 9.44
CA SER A 150 -6.94 14.98 9.23
C SER A 150 -6.67 15.31 7.75
N TYR A 151 -5.89 14.47 7.06
CA TYR A 151 -5.57 14.61 5.64
C TYR A 151 -6.80 14.48 4.72
N VAL A 152 -7.83 13.75 5.14
CA VAL A 152 -9.07 13.58 4.35
C VAL A 152 -10.19 14.54 4.76
N GLY A 153 -9.88 15.54 5.59
CA GLY A 153 -10.83 16.57 6.04
C GLY A 153 -11.78 16.09 7.14
N ASN A 154 -11.32 15.21 8.01
CA ASN A 154 -12.07 14.64 9.12
C ASN A 154 -13.37 13.94 8.72
N LYS A 155 -13.36 13.28 7.55
CA LYS A 155 -14.51 12.54 7.01
C LYS A 155 -14.22 11.04 7.01
N GLN A 156 -14.96 10.31 7.84
CA GLN A 156 -14.79 8.86 8.00
C GLN A 156 -14.93 8.12 6.66
N ASN A 157 -15.97 8.40 5.87
CA ASN A 157 -16.17 7.75 4.58
C ASN A 157 -14.99 7.91 3.62
N ARG A 158 -14.33 9.08 3.59
CA ARG A 158 -13.15 9.32 2.76
C ARG A 158 -11.92 8.56 3.25
N LEU A 159 -11.76 8.42 4.57
CA LEU A 159 -10.72 7.58 5.15
C LEU A 159 -10.92 6.11 4.74
N LEU A 160 -12.15 5.61 4.81
CA LEU A 160 -12.47 4.24 4.41
C LEU A 160 -12.21 4.03 2.91
N GLU A 161 -12.55 5.02 2.06
CA GLU A 161 -12.19 4.99 0.63
C GLU A 161 -10.68 4.92 0.42
N LEU A 162 -9.92 5.80 1.09
CA LEU A 162 -8.45 5.82 0.99
C LEU A 162 -7.84 4.46 1.38
N ILE A 163 -8.30 3.87 2.48
CA ILE A 163 -7.86 2.54 2.92
C ILE A 163 -8.25 1.46 1.89
N SER A 164 -9.46 1.53 1.33
CA SER A 164 -9.96 0.53 0.38
C SER A 164 -9.16 0.53 -0.93
N TYR A 165 -8.78 1.71 -1.44
CA TYR A 165 -8.00 1.83 -2.68
C TYR A 165 -6.49 1.72 -2.46
N SER A 166 -6.01 1.96 -1.24
CA SER A 166 -4.59 1.94 -0.90
C SER A 166 -4.35 1.35 0.49
N PRO A 167 -4.54 0.03 0.67
CA PRO A 167 -4.38 -0.61 1.98
C PRO A 167 -2.96 -0.51 2.54
N ASN A 168 -1.95 -0.33 1.69
CA ASN A 168 -0.55 -0.16 2.07
C ASN A 168 -0.32 1.03 3.03
N ILE A 169 -1.20 2.02 3.04
CA ILE A 169 -1.10 3.17 3.96
C ILE A 169 -1.14 2.76 5.44
N LEU A 170 -1.68 1.58 5.76
CA LEU A 170 -1.74 1.07 7.13
C LEU A 170 -0.38 0.53 7.60
N PHE A 171 0.46 0.11 6.65
CA PHE A 171 1.70 -0.63 6.92
C PHE A 171 2.95 0.19 6.63
N ASP A 172 2.93 1.00 5.57
CA ASP A 172 4.10 1.77 5.13
C ASP A 172 4.59 2.75 6.21
N ASN A 173 5.87 3.13 6.12
CA ASN A 173 6.47 4.13 7.00
C ASN A 173 5.70 5.46 6.90
N TRP A 174 5.37 6.03 8.07
CA TRP A 174 4.59 7.26 8.16
C TRP A 174 5.20 8.42 7.37
N LYS A 175 6.53 8.61 7.43
CA LYS A 175 7.21 9.71 6.72
C LYS A 175 7.00 9.65 5.20
N TYR A 176 6.96 8.45 4.62
CA TYR A 176 6.72 8.28 3.18
C TYR A 176 5.25 8.53 2.80
N ILE A 177 4.32 8.14 3.68
CA ILE A 177 2.90 8.42 3.50
C ILE A 177 2.65 9.93 3.57
N GLU A 178 3.18 10.56 4.63
CA GLU A 178 3.08 12.00 4.88
C GLU A 178 3.64 12.80 3.71
N SER A 179 4.86 12.47 3.25
CA SER A 179 5.47 13.13 2.08
C SER A 179 4.63 13.03 0.81
N LYS A 180 3.93 11.90 0.59
CA LYS A 180 3.01 11.75 -0.56
C LYS A 180 1.74 12.57 -0.38
N LEU A 181 1.13 12.53 0.81
CA LEU A 181 -0.09 13.29 1.10
C LEU A 181 0.16 14.81 1.05
N ASP A 182 1.28 15.26 1.61
CA ASP A 182 1.71 16.65 1.54
C ASP A 182 1.94 17.08 0.09
N TYR A 183 2.61 16.25 -0.73
CA TYR A 183 2.78 16.57 -2.14
C TYR A 183 1.45 16.69 -2.88
N LEU A 184 0.48 15.82 -2.60
CA LEU A 184 -0.86 15.89 -3.22
C LEU A 184 -1.61 17.16 -2.81
N LEU A 185 -1.55 17.54 -1.53
CA LEU A 185 -2.27 18.71 -1.00
C LEU A 185 -1.60 20.04 -1.33
N LEU A 186 -0.27 20.10 -1.23
CA LEU A 186 0.51 21.35 -1.26
C LEU A 186 1.13 21.62 -2.63
N ASN A 187 1.60 20.60 -3.34
CA ASN A 187 2.24 20.78 -4.65
C ASN A 187 1.28 20.55 -5.82
N MET A 188 0.39 19.55 -5.72
CA MET A 188 -0.63 19.31 -6.74
C MET A 188 -1.96 20.03 -6.47
N GLU A 189 -2.12 20.57 -5.25
CA GLU A 189 -3.31 21.32 -4.81
C GLU A 189 -4.62 20.52 -4.95
N LEU A 190 -4.55 19.20 -4.73
CA LEU A 190 -5.69 18.29 -4.85
C LEU A 190 -6.45 18.18 -3.53
N GLY A 191 -7.74 18.50 -3.52
CA GLY A 191 -8.60 18.19 -2.38
C GLY A 191 -8.80 16.67 -2.17
N PRO A 192 -9.13 16.22 -0.95
CA PRO A 192 -9.24 14.80 -0.60
C PRO A 192 -10.05 13.93 -1.55
N ILE A 193 -11.18 14.43 -2.05
CA ILE A 193 -12.08 13.68 -2.94
C ILE A 193 -11.35 13.19 -4.21
N GLN A 194 -10.30 13.89 -4.64
CA GLN A 194 -9.57 13.59 -5.88
C GLN A 194 -8.53 12.48 -5.73
N PHE A 195 -8.10 12.16 -4.51
CA PHE A 195 -7.06 11.14 -4.30
C PHE A 195 -7.52 9.92 -3.49
N VAL A 196 -8.55 10.03 -2.65
CA VAL A 196 -9.01 8.90 -1.80
C VAL A 196 -9.60 7.72 -2.57
N THR A 197 -10.00 7.93 -3.83
CA THR A 197 -10.52 6.88 -4.73
C THR A 197 -9.49 6.40 -5.75
N THR A 198 -8.20 6.61 -5.47
CA THR A 198 -7.09 6.23 -6.34
C THR A 198 -6.09 5.35 -5.60
N SER A 199 -5.31 4.57 -6.34
CA SER A 199 -4.19 3.79 -5.80
C SER A 199 -2.89 4.60 -5.70
N VAL A 200 -2.98 5.94 -5.60
CA VAL A 200 -1.80 6.82 -5.60
C VAL A 200 -0.83 6.49 -4.47
N MET A 201 -1.34 6.04 -3.33
CA MET A 201 -0.50 5.72 -2.19
C MET A 201 0.28 4.43 -2.40
N SER A 202 -0.06 3.59 -3.38
CA SER A 202 0.77 2.44 -3.78
C SER A 202 1.91 2.83 -4.73
N SER A 203 1.91 4.04 -5.28
CA SER A 203 3.00 4.56 -6.11
C SER A 203 4.18 5.10 -5.28
N THR A 204 5.34 5.22 -5.92
CA THR A 204 6.50 5.89 -5.31
C THR A 204 6.32 7.40 -5.37
N LEU A 205 6.88 8.12 -4.39
CA LEU A 205 6.90 9.59 -4.42
C LEU A 205 7.62 10.11 -5.67
N PHE A 206 8.65 9.39 -6.13
CA PHE A 206 9.37 9.68 -7.36
C PHE A 206 8.44 9.65 -8.58
N ASP A 207 7.68 8.57 -8.79
CA ASP A 207 6.80 8.46 -9.96
C ASP A 207 5.70 9.53 -9.95
N LEU A 208 5.15 9.82 -8.76
CA LEU A 208 4.17 10.91 -8.58
C LEU A 208 4.76 12.27 -8.95
N LYS A 209 5.92 12.63 -8.38
CA LYS A 209 6.63 13.88 -8.68
C LYS A 209 7.02 13.97 -10.16
N CYS A 210 7.60 12.91 -10.71
CA CYS A 210 8.09 12.88 -12.08
C CYS A 210 6.95 13.12 -13.09
N ARG A 211 5.84 12.37 -12.95
CA ARG A 211 4.70 12.51 -13.87
C ARG A 211 4.03 13.87 -13.73
N HIS A 212 3.86 14.38 -12.51
CA HIS A 212 3.29 15.70 -12.28
C HIS A 212 4.17 16.82 -12.88
N THR A 213 5.47 16.83 -12.56
CA THR A 213 6.43 17.82 -13.08
C THR A 213 6.52 17.77 -14.61
N PHE A 214 6.46 16.57 -15.20
CA PHE A 214 6.46 16.44 -16.66
C PHE A 214 5.24 17.10 -17.29
N LEU A 215 4.04 16.90 -16.75
CA LEU A 215 2.83 17.55 -17.25
C LEU A 215 2.86 19.07 -17.07
N ILE A 216 3.45 19.58 -15.98
CA ILE A 216 3.65 21.02 -15.79
C ILE A 216 4.54 21.58 -16.90
N LYS A 217 5.69 20.93 -17.18
CA LYS A 217 6.64 21.38 -18.22
C LYS A 217 6.03 21.36 -19.62
N LEU A 218 5.10 20.45 -19.89
CA LEU A 218 4.34 20.40 -21.14
C LEU A 218 3.14 21.36 -21.17
N GLY A 219 2.84 22.08 -20.07
CA GLY A 219 1.66 22.94 -19.96
C GLY A 219 0.33 22.17 -19.86
N MET A 220 0.39 20.85 -19.68
CA MET A 220 -0.76 19.94 -19.57
C MET A 220 -1.32 19.84 -18.15
N TYR A 221 -0.57 20.32 -17.15
CA TYR A 221 -1.06 20.50 -15.79
C TYR A 221 -0.80 21.94 -15.36
N LYS A 222 -1.86 22.66 -15.00
CA LYS A 222 -1.80 24.06 -14.57
C LYS A 222 -1.98 24.15 -13.05
N PRO A 223 -1.13 24.91 -12.33
CA PRO A 223 -1.39 25.26 -10.93
C PRO A 223 -2.78 25.89 -10.80
N ARG A 224 -3.45 25.69 -9.66
CA ARG A 224 -4.76 26.30 -9.45
C ARG A 224 -4.62 27.74 -9.02
N ASP A 225 -5.72 28.48 -9.17
CA ASP A 225 -5.89 29.71 -8.43
C ASP A 225 -5.95 29.36 -6.92
N PRO A 226 -5.10 29.96 -6.07
CA PRO A 226 -5.12 29.74 -4.63
C PRO A 226 -6.47 30.02 -3.95
N LYS A 227 -7.35 30.79 -4.60
CA LYS A 227 -8.71 31.11 -4.11
C LYS A 227 -9.76 30.10 -4.55
N ALA A 228 -9.46 29.22 -5.51
CA ALA A 228 -10.41 28.24 -6.01
C ALA A 228 -10.67 27.13 -4.98
N ASN A 229 -11.87 26.54 -5.02
CA ASN A 229 -12.21 25.43 -4.13
C ASN A 229 -11.31 24.21 -4.44
N PRO A 230 -10.58 23.64 -3.45
CA PRO A 230 -9.71 22.48 -3.68
C PRO A 230 -10.43 21.22 -4.18
N ASN A 231 -11.75 21.14 -4.04
CA ASN A 231 -12.55 20.02 -4.56
C ASN A 231 -13.16 20.29 -5.94
N GLN A 232 -12.97 21.48 -6.51
CA GLN A 232 -13.45 21.80 -7.85
C GLN A 232 -12.64 21.01 -8.89
N ILE A 233 -13.35 20.40 -9.84
CA ILE A 233 -12.74 19.71 -10.97
C ILE A 233 -12.11 20.78 -11.88
N THR A 234 -10.85 20.55 -12.25
CA THR A 234 -10.09 21.43 -13.14
C THR A 234 -10.04 20.85 -14.56
N GLY A 235 -9.48 21.61 -15.51
CA GLY A 235 -9.10 21.08 -16.83
C GLY A 235 -7.88 20.15 -16.81
N ASN A 236 -7.21 19.98 -15.67
CA ASN A 236 -6.06 19.10 -15.56
C ASN A 236 -6.48 17.63 -15.66
N PRO A 237 -5.59 16.73 -16.15
CA PRO A 237 -5.82 15.30 -16.09
C PRO A 237 -6.08 14.83 -14.66
N SER A 238 -7.03 13.89 -14.49
CA SER A 238 -7.32 13.33 -13.17
C SER A 238 -6.13 12.54 -12.63
N LEU A 239 -5.96 12.53 -11.30
CA LEU A 239 -4.88 11.79 -10.65
C LEU A 239 -4.87 10.31 -11.03
N LYS A 240 -6.05 9.71 -11.19
CA LYS A 240 -6.23 8.34 -11.69
C LYS A 240 -5.54 8.12 -13.05
N LYS A 241 -5.75 9.02 -14.02
CA LYS A 241 -5.08 8.95 -15.33
C LYS A 241 -3.58 9.16 -15.22
N ILE A 242 -3.16 10.04 -14.33
CA ILE A 242 -1.74 10.36 -14.11
C ILE A 242 -1.00 9.17 -13.52
N ILE A 243 -1.55 8.47 -12.52
CA ILE A 243 -0.80 7.48 -11.72
C ILE A 243 -1.14 6.03 -12.05
N GLU A 244 -2.40 5.71 -12.37
CA GLU A 244 -2.84 4.32 -12.57
C GLU A 244 -2.67 3.83 -14.02
N THR A 245 -1.79 4.46 -14.77
CA THR A 245 -1.45 4.09 -16.15
C THR A 245 0.00 3.63 -16.24
N SER A 246 0.28 2.74 -17.20
CA SER A 246 1.68 2.41 -17.55
C SER A 246 2.42 3.64 -18.07
N ASP A 247 3.75 3.68 -17.97
CA ASP A 247 4.56 4.80 -18.47
C ASP A 247 4.26 5.12 -19.95
N LYS A 248 4.06 4.08 -20.78
CA LYS A 248 3.67 4.23 -22.19
C LYS A 248 2.30 4.88 -22.36
N GLN A 249 1.29 4.42 -21.60
CA GLN A 249 -0.06 4.99 -21.68
C GLN A 249 -0.10 6.42 -21.13
N PHE A 250 0.61 6.69 -20.04
CA PHE A 250 0.77 8.04 -19.51
C PHE A 250 1.35 8.99 -20.58
N ALA A 251 2.49 8.63 -21.17
CA ALA A 251 3.14 9.45 -22.19
C ALA A 251 2.22 9.75 -23.39
N VAL A 252 1.65 8.70 -24.00
CA VAL A 252 0.91 8.84 -25.25
C VAL A 252 -0.51 9.38 -25.04
N LYS A 253 -1.21 8.94 -23.99
CA LYS A 253 -2.65 9.23 -23.80
C LYS A 253 -2.93 10.37 -22.84
N VAL A 254 -2.00 10.70 -21.95
CA VAL A 254 -2.18 11.76 -20.95
C VAL A 254 -1.32 12.97 -21.27
N ALA A 255 -0.03 12.75 -21.55
CA ALA A 255 0.92 13.82 -21.85
C ALA A 255 0.94 14.22 -23.35
N GLY A 256 0.47 13.34 -24.24
CA GLY A 256 0.40 13.62 -25.69
C GLY A 256 1.76 13.58 -26.39
N VAL A 257 2.71 12.81 -25.87
CA VAL A 257 4.09 12.69 -26.35
C VAL A 257 4.48 11.23 -26.60
N THR A 258 5.66 11.00 -27.17
CA THR A 258 6.21 9.64 -27.36
C THR A 258 6.63 9.01 -26.03
N ALA A 259 6.67 7.68 -25.98
CA ALA A 259 7.11 6.97 -24.77
C ALA A 259 8.61 7.21 -24.50
N GLU A 260 9.39 7.39 -25.56
CA GLU A 260 10.82 7.68 -25.56
C GLU A 260 11.11 9.03 -24.90
N GLU A 261 10.35 10.08 -25.24
CA GLU A 261 10.49 11.41 -24.62
C GLU A 261 10.27 11.35 -23.11
N PHE A 262 9.22 10.66 -22.66
CA PHE A 262 8.97 10.51 -21.22
C PHE A 262 10.05 9.66 -20.53
N PHE A 263 10.53 8.60 -21.18
CA PHE A 263 11.61 7.77 -20.64
C PHE A 263 12.91 8.56 -20.44
N VAL A 264 13.29 9.38 -21.43
CA VAL A 264 14.46 10.27 -21.33
C VAL A 264 14.26 11.29 -20.21
N PHE A 265 13.07 11.91 -20.15
CA PHE A 265 12.75 12.85 -19.07
C PHE A 265 12.86 12.20 -17.69
N LYS A 266 12.33 10.99 -17.50
CA LYS A 266 12.39 10.25 -16.24
C LYS A 266 13.82 10.01 -15.76
N LYS A 267 14.76 9.76 -16.68
CA LYS A 267 16.20 9.63 -16.36
C LYS A 267 16.81 10.97 -15.93
N ILE A 268 16.53 12.04 -16.67
CA ILE A 268 17.03 13.39 -16.33
C ILE A 268 16.50 13.82 -14.97
N PHE A 269 15.20 13.63 -14.74
CA PHE A 269 14.53 13.97 -13.48
C PHE A 269 15.08 13.19 -12.29
N LYS A 270 15.41 11.89 -12.49
CA LYS A 270 16.07 11.11 -11.45
C LYS A 270 17.44 11.67 -11.09
N LYS A 271 18.26 12.01 -12.08
CA LYS A 271 19.59 12.58 -11.85
C LYS A 271 19.51 13.90 -11.09
N GLN A 272 18.58 14.79 -11.47
CA GLN A 272 18.37 16.07 -10.77
C GLN A 272 18.01 15.88 -9.30
N LEU A 273 17.13 14.93 -8.99
CA LEU A 273 16.78 14.63 -7.60
C LEU A 273 17.95 14.03 -6.82
N ASP A 274 18.74 13.16 -7.44
CA ASP A 274 19.89 12.55 -6.79
C ASP A 274 20.95 13.64 -6.45
N GLU A 275 21.20 14.61 -7.35
CA GLU A 275 22.07 15.78 -7.11
C GLU A 275 21.54 16.71 -5.98
N GLU A 276 20.24 17.03 -5.97
CA GLU A 276 19.63 17.87 -4.92
C GLU A 276 19.73 17.26 -3.51
N ASN A 277 19.74 15.93 -3.39
CA ASN A 277 19.86 15.26 -2.08
C ASN A 277 21.31 15.14 -1.59
N GLU A 278 22.30 15.20 -2.49
CA GLU A 278 23.72 15.17 -2.12
C GLU A 278 24.14 16.52 -1.52
N ASP A 279 23.68 17.64 -2.08
CA ASP A 279 24.00 19.00 -1.61
C ASP A 279 23.44 19.35 -0.21
N ASP A 280 22.33 18.73 0.22
CA ASP A 280 21.72 18.91 1.55
C ASP A 280 22.52 18.23 2.70
N SER A 281 23.55 17.44 2.37
CA SER A 281 24.33 16.64 3.35
C SER A 281 25.56 17.35 3.91
N ASP A 282 25.97 18.46 3.28
CA ASP A 282 27.27 19.12 3.51
C ASP A 282 27.15 20.51 4.17
N GLU A 283 26.20 20.71 5.09
CA GLU A 283 26.14 21.94 5.90
C GLU A 283 27.08 21.80 7.13
N PRO A 284 28.29 22.40 7.15
CA PRO A 284 29.15 22.36 8.34
C PRO A 284 28.51 23.19 9.46
N GLU A 285 28.26 22.55 10.60
CA GLU A 285 27.94 23.22 11.86
C GLU A 285 29.08 24.19 12.20
N TYR A 286 28.85 25.48 11.94
CA TYR A 286 29.73 26.54 12.41
C TYR A 286 29.57 26.65 13.93
N TYR A 287 30.47 26.03 14.69
CA TYR A 287 30.62 26.32 16.12
C TYR A 287 31.05 27.79 16.24
N SER A 288 30.11 28.66 16.62
CA SER A 288 30.44 29.97 17.14
C SER A 288 31.06 29.77 18.52
N ASP A 289 32.39 29.80 18.59
CA ASP A 289 33.10 30.03 19.85
C ASP A 289 32.75 31.46 20.32
N ASP A 290 31.89 31.55 21.34
CA ASP A 290 31.68 32.77 22.11
C ASP A 290 32.99 33.14 22.84
N ASN A 291 33.38 34.41 22.72
CA ASN A 291 34.52 35.01 23.42
C ASN A 291 34.04 36.20 24.25
#